data_AF-A0A1R4A674-F1
#
_entry.id   AF-A0A1R4A674-F1
#
_cell.length_a   1.000
_cell.length_b   1.000
_cell.length_c   1.000
_cell.angle_alpha   90.00
_cell.angle_beta   90.00
_cell.angle_gamma   90.00
#
_symmetry.space_group_name_H-M   'P 1'
#
loop_
_entity.id
_entity.type
_entity.pdbx_description
1 polymer ?
#
loop_
_entity_poly.entity_id
_entity_poly.type
_entity_poly.pdbx_seq_one_letter_code
_entity_poly.pdbx_strand_id
1 'polypeptide(L)' 'MKMNNSQTLPLRREQIELLTLKSNFITKFPNSPITQTLLNLPDTMDAEELIGAVAVLLDLLDRERNNNIGGGI' A
#
# COMPACT_ATOMS: atom_id res chain seq x y z
N MET A 1 -37.52 6.63 33.51
CA MET A 1 -37.05 6.64 32.11
C MET A 1 -35.52 6.55 32.15
N LYS A 2 -34.94 5.37 31.86
CA LYS A 2 -33.49 5.16 31.94
C LYS A 2 -32.88 5.57 30.60
N MET A 3 -31.96 6.53 30.63
CA MET A 3 -31.20 6.96 29.44
C MET A 3 -30.20 5.87 29.09
N ASN A 4 -30.28 5.35 27.86
CA ASN A 4 -29.32 4.40 27.34
C ASN A 4 -28.05 5.16 26.96
N ASN A 5 -26.97 4.97 27.72
CA ASN A 5 -25.64 5.42 27.32
C ASN A 5 -25.20 4.64 26.08
N SER A 6 -25.31 5.25 24.91
CA SER A 6 -24.67 4.77 23.69
C SER A 6 -23.15 4.87 23.86
N GLN A 7 -22.54 3.85 24.44
CA GLN A 7 -21.08 3.69 24.42
C GLN A 7 -20.65 3.44 22.97
N THR A 8 -20.17 4.48 22.29
CA THR A 8 -19.46 4.33 21.02
C THR A 8 -18.14 3.62 21.30
N LEU A 9 -18.02 2.36 20.90
CA LEU A 9 -16.74 1.67 20.87
C LEU A 9 -15.78 2.47 19.98
N PRO A 10 -14.56 2.81 20.43
CA PRO A 10 -13.58 3.42 19.54
C PRO A 10 -13.29 2.42 18.41
N LEU A 11 -13.51 2.84 17.16
CA LEU A 11 -13.09 2.08 15.97
C LEU A 11 -11.57 1.92 16.05
N ARG A 12 -11.10 0.77 16.54
CA ARG A 12 -9.68 0.44 16.48
C ARG A 12 -9.34 0.15 15.02
N ARG A 13 -8.66 1.09 14.38
CA ARG A 13 -8.10 0.86 13.05
C ARG A 13 -6.96 -0.14 13.20
N GLU A 14 -7.16 -1.35 12.72
CA GLU A 14 -6.11 -2.37 12.67
C GLU A 14 -4.97 -1.85 11.78
N GLN A 15 -3.75 -1.87 12.34
CA GLN A 15 -2.54 -1.43 11.65
C GLN A 15 -1.91 -2.64 10.98
N ILE A 16 -1.66 -2.52 9.67
CA ILE A 16 -1.05 -3.55 8.85
C ILE A 16 0.43 -3.23 8.71
N GLU A 17 1.29 -4.18 9.08
CA GLU A 17 2.75 -4.04 8.94
C GLU A 17 3.19 -4.34 7.50
N LEU A 18 3.98 -3.44 6.92
CA LEU A 18 4.48 -3.54 5.55
C LEU A 18 5.97 -3.86 5.44
N LEU A 19 6.71 -3.87 6.55
CA LEU A 19 8.17 -4.01 6.53
C LEU A 19 8.63 -5.28 5.78
N THR A 20 7.98 -6.41 6.05
CA THR A 20 8.26 -7.68 5.37
C THR A 20 7.94 -7.61 3.88
N LEU A 21 6.84 -6.96 3.50
CA LEU A 21 6.47 -6.76 2.10
C LEU A 21 7.52 -5.93 1.37
N LYS A 22 7.93 -4.80 1.94
CA LYS A 22 8.96 -3.92 1.37
C LYS A 22 10.27 -4.67 1.17
N SER A 23 10.76 -5.33 2.22
CA SER A 23 12.00 -6.10 2.20
C SER A 23 11.99 -7.19 1.12
N ASN A 24 10.91 -7.97 1.06
CA ASN A 24 10.76 -9.04 0.07
C ASN A 24 10.72 -8.49 -1.36
N PHE A 25 10.02 -7.38 -1.57
CA PHE A 25 9.91 -6.76 -2.88
C PHE A 25 11.27 -6.21 -3.37
N ILE A 26 11.97 -5.45 -2.53
CA ILE A 26 13.29 -4.87 -2.87
C ILE A 26 14.30 -5.97 -3.19
N THR A 27 14.29 -7.05 -2.41
CA THR A 27 15.19 -8.19 -2.61
C THR A 27 14.96 -8.85 -3.97
N LYS A 28 13.69 -8.95 -4.41
CA LYS A 28 13.32 -9.61 -5.66
C LYS A 28 13.39 -8.68 -6.88
N PHE A 29 13.14 -7.39 -6.70
CA PHE A 29 13.03 -6.40 -7.77
C PHE A 29 13.81 -5.11 -7.44
N PRO A 30 15.14 -5.19 -7.24
CA PRO A 30 15.94 -4.06 -6.75
C PRO A 30 15.95 -2.84 -7.69
N ASN A 31 15.72 -3.06 -8.99
CA ASN A 31 15.75 -2.02 -10.02
C ASN A 31 14.34 -1.61 -10.52
N SER A 32 13.26 -2.08 -9.88
CA SER A 32 11.91 -1.68 -10.31
C SER A 32 11.67 -0.19 -10.02
N PRO A 33 11.07 0.56 -10.95
CA PRO A 33 10.63 1.93 -10.71
C PRO A 33 9.65 2.06 -9.54
N ILE A 34 8.94 0.97 -9.23
CA ILE A 34 7.96 0.89 -8.14
C ILE A 34 8.65 0.82 -6.78
N THR A 35 9.89 0.33 -6.71
CA THR A 35 10.63 0.14 -5.46
C THR A 35 10.73 1.41 -4.63
N GLN A 36 11.01 2.56 -5.26
CA GLN A 36 11.07 3.85 -4.56
C GLN A 36 9.70 4.27 -4.02
N THR A 37 8.63 4.03 -4.78
CA THR A 37 7.26 4.32 -4.32
C THR A 37 6.89 3.44 -3.13
N LEU A 38 7.23 2.15 -3.18
CA LEU A 38 6.98 1.20 -2.09
C LEU A 38 7.76 1.55 -0.81
N LEU A 39 9.01 2.02 -0.96
CA LEU A 39 9.85 2.47 0.16
C LEU A 39 9.31 3.74 0.84
N ASN A 40 8.66 4.62 0.08
CA ASN A 40 8.08 5.85 0.60
C ASN A 40 6.75 5.66 1.34
N LEU A 41 6.12 4.49 1.24
CA LEU A 41 4.95 4.17 2.07
C LEU A 41 5.37 4.09 3.56
N PRO A 42 4.48 4.37 4.51
CA PRO A 42 4.77 4.15 5.92
C PRO A 42 4.97 2.65 6.21
N ASP A 43 5.64 2.31 7.31
CA ASP A 43 5.88 0.90 7.70
C ASP A 43 4.63 0.22 8.26
N THR A 44 3.68 1.02 8.75
CA THR A 44 2.34 0.58 9.15
C THR A 44 1.30 1.50 8.54
N MET A 45 0.14 0.94 8.21
CA MET A 45 -1.01 1.71 7.72
C MET A 45 -2.31 1.00 8.05
N ASP A 46 -3.41 1.75 8.11
CA ASP A 46 -4.73 1.12 8.19
C ASP A 46 -5.20 0.55 6.84
N ALA A 47 -6.30 -0.19 6.85
CA ALA A 47 -6.82 -0.84 5.65
C ALA A 47 -7.26 0.16 4.56
N GLU A 48 -7.78 1.32 4.93
CA GLU A 48 -8.24 2.34 3.96
C GLU A 48 -7.03 2.96 3.26
N GLU A 49 -5.99 3.30 4.02
CA GLU A 49 -4.71 3.79 3.51
C GLU A 49 -4.04 2.76 2.59
N LEU A 50 -4.08 1.47 2.97
CA LEU A 50 -3.52 0.39 2.15
C LEU A 50 -4.23 0.24 0.82
N ILE A 51 -5.57 0.30 0.80
CA ILE A 51 -6.34 0.23 -0.44
C ILE A 51 -5.96 1.39 -1.37
N GLY A 52 -5.83 2.61 -0.84
CA GLY A 52 -5.38 3.77 -1.59
C GLY A 52 -3.96 3.60 -2.15
N ALA A 53 -3.02 3.13 -1.34
CA ALA A 53 -1.64 2.87 -1.75
C ALA A 53 -1.54 1.81 -2.86
N VAL A 54 -2.30 0.71 -2.74
CA VAL A 54 -2.33 -0.38 -3.73
C VAL A 54 -2.84 0.12 -5.09
N ALA A 55 -3.84 1.00 -5.12
CA ALA A 55 -4.33 1.57 -6.38
C ALA A 55 -3.23 2.34 -7.12
N VAL A 56 -2.40 3.11 -6.42
CA VAL A 56 -1.25 3.83 -6.99
C VAL A 56 -0.20 2.85 -7.50
N LEU A 57 0.13 1.82 -6.72
CA LEU A 57 1.12 0.80 -7.12
C LEU A 57 0.67 0.04 -8.38
N LEU A 58 -0.62 -0.27 -8.51
CA LEU A 58 -1.18 -0.92 -9.69
C LEU A 58 -1.16 -0.02 -10.93
N ASP A 59 -1.45 1.27 -10.79
CA ASP A 59 -1.33 2.24 -11.89
C ASP A 59 0.14 2.36 -12.36
N LEU A 60 1.09 2.37 -11.43
CA LEU A 60 2.51 2.37 -11.77
C LEU A 60 2.94 1.09 -12.48
N LEU A 61 2.45 -0.08 -12.05
CA LEU A 61 2.68 -1.36 -12.72
C LEU A 61 2.12 -1.37 -14.14
N ASP A 62 0.91 -0.85 -14.33
CA ASP A 62 0.28 -0.79 -15.66
C ASP A 62 1.03 0.16 -16.58
N ARG A 63 1.47 1.33 -16.08
CA ARG A 63 2.33 2.25 -16.84
C ARG A 63 3.68 1.63 -17.18
N GLU A 64 4.32 0.91 -16.26
CA GLU A 64 5.59 0.23 -16.53
C GLU A 64 5.41 -0.82 -17.63
N ARG A 65 4.34 -1.63 -17.53
CA ARG A 65 3.99 -2.62 -18.56
C ARG A 65 3.76 -1.95 -19.91
N ASN A 66 2.93 -0.92 -19.97
CA ASN A 66 2.54 -0.28 -21.22
C ASN A 66 3.65 0.58 -21.83
N ASN A 67 4.53 1.17 -21.01
CA ASN A 67 5.71 1.91 -21.49
C ASN A 67 6.82 0.98 -22.00
N ASN A 68 7.00 -0.20 -21.38
CA ASN A 68 7.98 -1.19 -21.86
C ASN A 68 7.49 -1.99 -23.09
N ILE A 69 6.20 -1.97 -23.42
CA ILE A 69 5.69 -2.57 -24.68
C ILE A 69 6.00 -1.68 -25.90
N GLY A 70 6.36 -0.41 -25.71
CA GLY A 70 6.85 0.49 -26.77
C GLY A 70 8.37 0.51 -26.95
N GLY A 71 9.12 -0.16 -26.08
CA GLY A 71 10.59 -0.11 -26.01
C GLY A 71 11.24 -1.40 -26.47
N GLY A 72 10.90 -1.88 -27.66
CA GLY A 72 11.74 -2.84 -28.37
C GLY A 72 12.96 -2.11 -28.94
N ILE A 73 14.13 -2.35 -28.36
CA ILE A 73 15.42 -2.25 -29.07
C ILE A 73 15.89 -3.67 -29.35
#